data_AF-A0A397E509-F1
#
_entry.id   AF-A0A397E509-F1
#
_cell.length_a   1.000
_cell.length_b   1.000
_cell.length_c   1.000
_cell.angle_alpha   90.00
_cell.angle_beta   90.00
_cell.angle_gamma   90.00
#
_symmetry.space_group_name_H-M   'P 1'
#
loop_
_entity.id
_entity.type
_entity.pdbx_description
1 polymer ?
#
loop_
_entity_poly.entity_id
_entity_poly.type
_entity_poly.pdbx_seq_one_letter_code
_entity_poly.pdbx_strand_id
1 'polypeptide(L)'
;MDRPSSESHNFYDSLRTAYCCLPYRDTTILCGDFNIKLGYATSLENFRGRWTRCSRSRNGLLLAKACDELKLVAFNTLFQRPATQLTTSCQPRDTHHLFNQIDYILGH
;
A
#
# COMPACT_ATOMS: atom_id res chain seq x y z
N MET A 1 -13.39 -16.99 7.01
CA MET A 1 -12.55 -15.89 6.50
C MET A 1 -12.98 -14.63 7.22
N ASP A 2 -12.22 -14.18 8.23
CA ASP A 2 -12.65 -13.07 9.10
C ASP A 2 -12.71 -11.75 8.32
N ARG A 3 -13.44 -10.73 8.80
CA ARG A 3 -13.49 -9.35 8.24
C ARG A 3 -12.43 -8.41 8.86
N PRO A 4 -11.83 -7.46 8.11
CA PRO A 4 -10.82 -6.56 8.68
C PRO A 4 -11.31 -5.96 9.99
N SER A 5 -10.42 -5.81 10.98
CA SER A 5 -10.85 -5.39 12.33
C SER A 5 -11.48 -3.99 12.27
N SER A 6 -12.37 -3.69 13.21
CA SER A 6 -12.94 -2.34 13.36
C SER A 6 -11.84 -1.29 13.54
N GLU A 7 -10.77 -1.65 14.26
CA GLU A 7 -9.59 -0.81 14.42
C GLU A 7 -8.89 -0.49 13.10
N SER A 8 -8.73 -1.47 12.21
CA SER A 8 -8.13 -1.24 10.88
C SER A 8 -8.98 -0.24 10.08
N HIS A 9 -10.30 -0.37 10.11
CA HIS A 9 -11.19 0.58 9.42
C HIS A 9 -11.07 1.99 10.00
N ASN A 10 -11.12 2.14 11.33
CA ASN A 10 -10.98 3.42 11.99
C ASN A 10 -9.66 4.13 11.65
N PHE A 11 -8.56 3.38 11.53
CA PHE A 11 -7.28 3.91 11.09
C PHE A 11 -7.35 4.51 9.68
N TYR A 12 -7.88 3.75 8.70
CA TYR A 12 -7.95 4.23 7.31
C TYR A 12 -8.96 5.37 7.12
N ASP A 13 -10.04 5.40 7.91
CA ASP A 13 -10.99 6.52 7.93
C ASP A 13 -10.33 7.79 8.51
N SER A 14 -9.53 7.64 9.56
CA SER A 14 -8.76 8.75 10.15
C SER A 14 -7.70 9.26 9.18
N LEU A 15 -6.99 8.35 8.51
CA LEU A 15 -6.00 8.69 7.48
C LEU A 15 -6.65 9.47 6.33
N ARG A 16 -7.81 9.01 5.85
CA ARG A 16 -8.58 9.71 4.81
C ARG A 16 -8.97 11.12 5.25
N THR A 17 -9.48 11.24 6.47
CA THR A 17 -9.88 12.53 7.04
C THR A 17 -8.69 13.48 7.12
N ALA A 18 -7.58 13.03 7.68
CA ALA A 18 -6.36 13.81 7.80
C ALA A 18 -5.83 14.27 6.43
N TYR A 19 -5.83 13.38 5.44
CA TYR A 19 -5.42 13.70 4.08
C TYR A 19 -6.32 14.78 3.44
N CYS A 20 -7.65 14.67 3.59
CA CYS A 20 -8.60 15.65 3.08
C CYS A 20 -8.49 17.02 3.76
N CYS A 21 -7.91 17.10 4.96
CA CYS A 21 -7.67 18.37 5.66
C CYS A 21 -6.41 19.09 5.18
N LEU A 22 -5.55 18.45 4.39
CA LEU A 22 -4.33 19.08 3.88
C LEU A 22 -4.63 20.10 2.78
N PRO A 23 -3.84 21.18 2.66
CA PRO A 23 -4.01 22.15 1.59
C PRO A 23 -3.85 21.50 0.22
N TYR A 24 -4.89 21.59 -0.61
CA TYR A 24 -4.88 21.00 -1.96
C TYR A 24 -3.77 21.54 -2.89
N ARG A 25 -3.28 22.77 -2.63
CA ARG A 25 -2.24 23.40 -3.46
C ARG A 25 -0.84 22.86 -3.17
N ASP A 26 -0.66 22.16 -2.05
CA ASP A 26 0.63 21.62 -1.65
C ASP A 26 0.78 20.19 -2.16
N THR A 27 1.97 19.84 -2.64
CA THR A 27 2.27 18.46 -2.99
C THR A 27 2.36 17.62 -1.72
N THR A 28 1.42 16.70 -1.55
CA THR A 28 1.40 15.77 -0.42
C THR A 28 1.94 14.40 -0.83
N ILE A 29 2.91 13.90 -0.06
CA ILE A 29 3.42 12.54 -0.18
C ILE A 29 3.18 11.82 1.14
N LEU A 30 2.44 10.71 1.10
CA LEU A 30 2.33 9.78 2.21
C LEU A 30 3.33 8.66 2.03
N CYS A 31 4.25 8.48 2.96
CA CYS A 31 5.28 7.45 2.87
C CYS A 31 5.59 6.78 4.21
N GLY A 32 6.08 5.55 4.14
CA GLY A 32 6.50 4.77 5.31
C GLY A 32 6.00 3.33 5.26
N ASP A 33 6.09 2.66 6.40
CA ASP A 33 5.62 1.28 6.60
C ASP A 33 4.11 1.29 6.88
N PHE A 34 3.33 0.76 5.93
CA PHE A 34 1.87 0.61 6.09
C PHE A 34 1.50 -0.74 6.71
N ASN A 35 2.45 -1.65 6.89
CA ASN A 35 2.27 -3.01 7.39
C ASN A 35 1.19 -3.81 6.62
N ILE A 36 1.05 -3.54 5.31
CA ILE A 36 0.09 -4.19 4.41
C ILE A 36 0.72 -4.51 3.06
N LYS A 37 0.14 -5.45 2.32
CA LYS A 37 0.55 -5.77 0.95
C LYS A 37 -0.52 -5.31 -0.02
N LEU A 38 -0.23 -4.31 -0.87
CA LEU A 38 -1.12 -3.94 -1.98
C LEU A 38 -1.29 -5.10 -2.96
N GLY A 39 -0.25 -5.92 -3.11
CA GLY A 39 -0.24 -7.15 -3.89
C GLY A 39 0.09 -6.94 -5.36
N TYR A 40 -0.13 -7.98 -6.19
CA TYR A 40 0.04 -7.94 -7.64
C TYR A 40 -0.98 -7.08 -8.36
N ALA A 41 -0.54 -6.22 -9.29
CA ALA A 41 -1.37 -5.36 -10.14
C ALA A 41 -2.52 -6.13 -10.81
N THR A 42 -3.69 -5.50 -10.86
CA THR A 42 -4.85 -5.96 -11.64
C THR A 42 -5.14 -4.92 -12.73
N SER A 43 -5.75 -5.35 -13.83
CA SER A 43 -6.04 -4.47 -14.99
C SER A 43 -7.04 -3.34 -14.69
N LEU A 44 -7.69 -3.36 -13.53
CA LEU A 44 -8.75 -2.42 -13.14
C LEU A 44 -8.25 -1.29 -12.22
N GLU A 45 -7.01 -1.36 -11.74
CA GLU A 45 -6.52 -0.49 -10.68
C GLU A 45 -5.40 0.44 -11.18
N ASN A 46 -5.70 1.74 -11.24
CA ASN A 46 -4.76 2.76 -11.74
C ASN A 46 -3.86 3.35 -10.64
N PHE A 47 -4.11 3.03 -9.37
CA PHE A 47 -3.37 3.58 -8.23
C PHE A 47 -2.02 2.90 -7.97
N ARG A 48 -1.64 1.90 -8.76
CA ARG A 48 -0.37 1.17 -8.61
C ARG A 48 0.14 0.68 -9.95
N GLY A 49 1.44 0.50 -10.06
CA GLY A 49 2.11 -0.04 -11.23
C GLY A 49 2.22 -1.56 -11.24
N ARG A 50 2.82 -2.07 -12.31
CA ARG A 50 3.01 -3.50 -12.58
C ARG A 50 4.03 -4.16 -11.65
N TRP A 51 4.90 -3.37 -11.02
CA TRP A 51 6.08 -3.88 -10.33
C TRP A 51 5.84 -3.93 -8.82
N THR A 52 5.13 -4.96 -8.43
CA THR A 52 4.73 -5.22 -7.05
C THR A 52 5.18 -6.60 -6.61
N ARG A 53 5.41 -6.77 -5.32
CA ARG A 53 5.73 -8.06 -4.71
C ARG A 53 4.54 -8.58 -3.91
N CYS A 54 4.41 -9.90 -3.87
CA CYS A 54 3.45 -10.66 -3.08
C CYS A 54 1.98 -10.56 -3.53
N SER A 55 1.18 -11.50 -3.03
CA SER A 55 -0.27 -11.41 -3.08
C SER A 55 -0.78 -10.34 -2.12
N ARG A 56 -1.93 -9.75 -2.47
CA ARG A 56 -2.60 -8.74 -1.66
C ARG A 56 -2.92 -9.28 -0.26
N SER A 57 -2.56 -8.54 0.77
CA SER A 57 -3.01 -8.85 2.13
C SER A 57 -4.46 -8.39 2.28
N ARG A 58 -5.17 -8.98 3.23
CA ARG A 58 -6.57 -8.63 3.50
C ARG A 58 -6.77 -7.13 3.77
N ASN A 59 -5.91 -6.55 4.60
CA ASN A 59 -5.93 -5.11 4.89
C ASN A 59 -5.45 -4.26 3.70
N GLY A 60 -4.73 -4.87 2.73
CA GLY A 60 -4.38 -4.22 1.48
C GLY A 60 -5.58 -3.78 0.64
N LEU A 61 -6.77 -4.37 0.86
CA LEU A 61 -8.01 -3.89 0.25
C LEU A 61 -8.44 -2.52 0.78
N LEU A 62 -8.18 -2.23 2.07
CA LEU A 62 -8.52 -0.93 2.67
C LEU A 62 -7.63 0.17 2.10
N LEU A 63 -6.32 -0.08 2.01
CA LEU A 63 -5.42 0.88 1.39
C LEU A 63 -5.71 1.06 -0.11
N ALA A 64 -6.02 -0.02 -0.84
CA ALA A 64 -6.42 0.07 -2.25
C ALA A 64 -7.66 0.96 -2.43
N LYS A 65 -8.68 0.79 -1.58
CA LYS A 65 -9.87 1.65 -1.58
C LYS A 65 -9.51 3.11 -1.30
N ALA A 66 -8.71 3.37 -0.27
CA ALA A 66 -8.26 4.73 0.04
C ALA A 66 -7.47 5.36 -1.11
N CYS A 67 -6.61 4.60 -1.78
CA CYS A 67 -5.85 5.09 -2.92
C CYS A 67 -6.74 5.45 -4.11
N ASP A 68 -7.74 4.63 -4.42
CA ASP A 68 -8.69 4.92 -5.49
C ASP A 68 -9.58 6.14 -5.17
N GLU A 69 -10.03 6.27 -3.92
CA GLU A 69 -10.86 7.39 -3.47
C GLU A 69 -10.10 8.72 -3.44
N LEU A 70 -8.86 8.71 -2.95
CA LEU A 70 -8.00 9.89 -2.81
C LEU A 70 -7.13 10.16 -4.04
N LYS A 71 -7.27 9.33 -5.09
CA LYS A 71 -6.47 9.38 -6.33
C LYS A 71 -4.96 9.32 -6.09
N LEU A 72 -4.56 8.61 -5.03
CA LEU A 72 -3.16 8.39 -4.68
C LEU A 72 -2.58 7.26 -5.52
N VAL A 73 -1.36 7.47 -6.04
CA VAL A 73 -0.59 6.48 -6.79
C VAL A 73 0.58 6.00 -5.95
N ALA A 74 0.76 4.69 -5.87
CA ALA A 74 1.92 4.04 -5.24
C ALA A 74 3.14 4.10 -6.17
N PHE A 75 3.90 5.19 -6.12
CA PHE A 75 5.00 5.47 -7.04
C PHE A 75 6.06 4.37 -7.07
N ASN A 76 6.41 3.79 -5.92
CA ASN A 76 7.43 2.74 -5.83
C ASN A 76 7.02 1.43 -6.54
N THR A 77 5.78 1.30 -6.99
CA THR A 77 5.29 0.17 -7.79
C THR A 77 5.31 0.41 -9.31
N LEU A 78 5.58 1.66 -9.74
CA LEU A 78 5.64 2.05 -11.15
C LEU A 78 6.96 1.67 -11.82
N PHE A 79 8.04 1.55 -11.05
CA PHE A 79 9.38 1.34 -11.58
C PHE A 79 9.72 -0.14 -11.71
N GLN A 80 10.26 -0.53 -12.88
CA GLN A 80 10.78 -1.88 -13.08
C GLN A 80 12.00 -2.10 -12.20
N ARG A 81 11.85 -2.93 -11.17
CA ARG A 81 12.92 -3.27 -10.22
C ARG A 81 12.98 -4.79 -10.03
N PRO A 82 14.18 -5.35 -9.79
CA PRO A 82 14.32 -6.73 -9.36
C PRO A 82 13.51 -6.99 -8.09
N ALA A 83 12.99 -8.21 -7.94
CA ALA A 83 12.13 -8.55 -6.81
C ALA A 83 12.79 -8.30 -5.44
N THR A 84 14.13 -8.43 -5.35
CA THR A 84 14.92 -8.13 -4.14
C THR A 84 14.88 -6.67 -3.75
N GLN A 85 14.77 -5.74 -4.70
CA GLN A 85 14.65 -4.30 -4.46
C GLN A 85 13.20 -3.85 -4.21
N LEU A 86 12.21 -4.67 -4.59
CA LEU A 86 10.81 -4.46 -4.23
C LEU A 86 10.49 -4.94 -2.81
N THR A 87 11.36 -5.76 -2.22
CA THR A 87 11.22 -6.20 -0.84
C THR A 87 11.63 -5.09 0.11
N THR A 88 10.73 -4.72 1.01
CA THR A 88 10.96 -3.68 2.01
C THR A 88 11.01 -4.26 3.42
N SER A 89 10.46 -5.47 3.63
CA SER A 89 10.54 -6.21 4.88
C SER A 89 10.88 -7.67 4.63
N CYS A 90 11.84 -8.20 5.39
CA CYS A 90 12.22 -9.60 5.40
C CYS A 90 11.97 -10.17 6.79
N GLN A 91 11.10 -11.18 6.89
CA GLN A 91 10.77 -11.82 8.15
C GLN A 91 11.27 -13.26 8.15
N PRO A 92 12.09 -13.68 9.12
CA PRO A 92 12.48 -15.08 9.25
C PRO A 92 11.29 -15.95 9.65
N ARG A 93 11.26 -17.17 9.12
CA ARG A 93 10.43 -18.30 9.55
C ARG A 93 11.36 -19.49 9.79
N ASP A 94 10.85 -20.51 10.46
CA ASP A 94 11.65 -21.68 10.87
C ASP A 94 12.35 -22.38 9.70
N THR A 95 11.79 -22.32 8.49
CA THR A 95 12.33 -23.02 7.30
C THR A 95 12.71 -22.10 6.14
N HIS A 96 12.32 -20.82 6.17
CA HIS A 96 12.53 -19.90 5.05
C HIS A 96 12.36 -18.44 5.47
N HIS A 97 12.59 -17.50 4.54
CA HIS A 97 12.31 -16.07 4.76
C HIS A 97 11.04 -15.65 4.01
N LEU A 98 10.18 -14.87 4.67
CA LEU A 98 9.07 -14.17 4.03
C LEU A 98 9.53 -12.77 3.62
N PHE A 99 9.55 -12.55 2.31
CA PHE A 99 9.92 -11.27 1.73
C PHE A 99 8.67 -10.50 1.32
N ASN A 100 8.42 -9.36 1.98
CA ASN A 100 7.23 -8.55 1.85
C ASN A 100 7.54 -7.19 1.23
N GLN A 101 6.56 -6.62 0.53
CA GLN A 101 6.52 -5.20 0.20
C GLN A 101 5.42 -4.57 1.07
N ILE A 102 5.81 -3.79 2.07
CA ILE A 102 4.91 -3.14 3.03
C ILE A 102 5.12 -1.63 3.16
N ASP A 103 6.22 -1.13 2.58
CA ASP A 103 6.51 0.29 2.51
C ASP A 103 6.07 0.85 1.16
N TYR A 104 5.38 1.99 1.20
CA TYR A 104 4.86 2.64 0.01
C TYR A 104 5.15 4.13 0.02
N ILE A 105 5.24 4.69 -1.18
CA ILE A 105 5.30 6.13 -1.41
C ILE A 105 4.07 6.46 -2.24
N LEU A 106 3.09 7.12 -1.61
CA LEU A 106 1.79 7.44 -2.17
C LEU A 106 1.68 8.95 -2.41
N GLY A 107 1.25 9.36 -3.60
CA GLY A 107 1.02 10.77 -3.93
C GLY A 107 0.24 10.90 -5.23
N HIS A 108 -0.10 12.12 -5.62
CA HIS A 108 -0.73 12.45 -6.90
C HIS A 108 -0.08 13.68 -7.51
#